data_AF-A0A9E3W157-F1
#
_entry.id   AF-A0A9E3W157-F1
#
_cell.length_a   1.000
_cell.length_b   1.000
_cell.length_c   1.000
_cell.angle_alpha   90.00
_cell.angle_beta   90.00
_cell.angle_gamma   90.00
#
_symmetry.space_group_name_H-M   'P 1'
#
loop_
_entity.id
_entity.type
_entity.pdbx_description
1 polymer ?
#
loop_
_entity_poly.entity_id
_entity_poly.type
_entity_poly.pdbx_seq_one_letter_code
_entity_poly.pdbx_strand_id
1 'polypeptide(L)'
;MKSIFITLLLLTFSLFGVQAQNQKTAPSTITKLKAPTVVPSITKQLEAGTFIGIDPDAPLRMGNPKRAGANMTVPGKGLPKGDDALVNKQQRVAKRAGREPSLVFDANVSNYTPSDPTGAVGPNHYLGGWNVGFRIFDKSGNPLTPAASLATIFPGNTSGDPIMLYDAEADRYIITEFDFSPNGLNFAISAGPDPVNDDWYVYTTGMTTGSFPDYPKFSIWSDAYYVTANISATNRVFAIERDVVLAGETPQFLGFPLPGIRTSGFYSPQFFNVTNGVLPPAGDATIVYMQDDAWSGVSEDHLKLWTLNVDWETPANSTISQPVEVPTTPFISVFDGGSFSNRPQ
;
A
#
# COMPACT_ATOMS: atom_id res chain seq x y z
N MET A 1 30.38 23.83 -41.44
CA MET A 1 29.80 22.46 -41.45
C MET A 1 29.81 21.75 -40.08
N LYS A 2 30.79 21.93 -39.19
CA LYS A 2 30.82 21.25 -37.87
C LYS A 2 29.77 21.74 -36.84
N SER A 3 29.35 23.01 -36.90
CA SER A 3 28.37 23.58 -35.94
C SER A 3 26.91 23.19 -36.21
N ILE A 4 26.58 22.79 -37.45
CA ILE A 4 25.21 22.39 -37.83
C ILE A 4 24.92 20.96 -37.37
N PHE A 5 25.93 20.09 -37.33
CA PHE A 5 25.81 18.69 -36.87
C PHE A 5 25.56 18.58 -35.35
N ILE A 6 26.18 19.45 -34.53
CA ILE A 6 25.99 19.42 -33.07
C ILE A 6 24.59 19.92 -32.69
N THR A 7 24.07 20.91 -33.42
CA THR A 7 22.72 21.46 -33.20
C THR A 7 21.64 20.47 -33.62
N LEU A 8 21.86 19.71 -34.70
CA LEU A 8 20.92 18.67 -35.16
C LEU A 8 20.89 17.47 -34.21
N LEU A 9 22.01 17.11 -33.60
CA LEU A 9 22.11 16.02 -32.62
C LEU A 9 21.42 16.36 -31.28
N LEU A 10 21.48 17.62 -30.84
CA LEU A 10 20.78 18.10 -29.64
C LEU A 10 19.26 18.23 -29.84
N LEU A 11 18.81 18.53 -31.07
CA LEU A 11 17.37 18.58 -31.41
C LEU A 11 16.74 17.19 -31.55
N THR A 12 17.50 16.18 -32.02
CA THR A 12 16.98 14.80 -32.09
C THR A 12 16.87 14.16 -30.71
N PHE A 13 17.85 14.36 -29.80
CA PHE A 13 17.76 13.85 -28.43
C PHE A 13 16.60 14.44 -27.62
N SER A 14 16.28 15.72 -27.82
CA SER A 14 15.15 16.37 -27.13
C SER A 14 13.78 15.90 -27.66
N LEU A 15 13.64 15.60 -28.96
CA LEU A 15 12.41 15.02 -29.52
C LEU A 15 12.16 13.57 -29.07
N PHE A 16 13.21 12.73 -28.96
CA PHE A 16 13.05 11.34 -28.47
C PHE A 16 12.77 11.27 -26.95
N GLY A 17 13.36 12.16 -26.15
CA GLY A 17 13.09 12.23 -24.71
C GLY A 17 11.64 12.61 -24.38
N VAL A 18 11.05 13.55 -25.14
CA VAL A 18 9.66 13.99 -24.96
C VAL A 18 8.65 12.96 -25.49
N GLN A 19 8.99 12.20 -26.55
CA GLN A 19 8.12 11.12 -27.04
C GLN A 19 8.05 9.92 -26.08
N ALA A 20 9.17 9.58 -25.41
CA ALA A 20 9.19 8.48 -24.44
C ALA A 20 8.32 8.75 -23.20
N GLN A 21 8.24 9.99 -22.72
CA GLN A 21 7.40 10.36 -21.58
C GLN A 21 5.89 10.37 -21.87
N ASN A 22 5.47 10.48 -23.14
CA ASN A 22 4.06 10.47 -23.54
C ASN A 22 3.49 9.07 -23.78
N GLN A 23 4.30 8.01 -23.65
CA GLN A 23 3.83 6.64 -23.86
C GLN A 23 3.03 6.15 -22.65
N LYS A 24 1.72 6.01 -22.83
CA LYS A 24 0.81 5.42 -21.83
C LYS A 24 0.66 3.91 -22.05
N THR A 25 0.46 3.17 -20.96
CA THR A 25 0.21 1.72 -20.99
C THR A 25 -1.20 1.42 -20.52
N ALA A 26 -1.92 0.59 -21.28
CA ALA A 26 -3.27 0.13 -20.95
C ALA A 26 -3.26 -0.93 -19.81
N PRO A 27 -4.39 -1.19 -19.14
CA PRO A 27 -4.47 -2.31 -18.21
C PRO A 27 -4.19 -3.64 -18.91
N SER A 28 -3.47 -4.53 -18.24
CA SER A 28 -3.26 -5.91 -18.71
C SER A 28 -4.30 -6.87 -18.14
N THR A 29 -5.11 -6.43 -17.18
CA THR A 29 -6.25 -7.17 -16.66
C THR A 29 -7.42 -6.24 -16.47
N ILE A 30 -8.57 -6.65 -17.01
CA ILE A 30 -9.87 -6.02 -16.81
C ILE A 30 -10.80 -7.15 -16.40
N THR A 31 -11.29 -7.11 -15.17
CA THR A 31 -12.26 -8.08 -14.67
C THR A 31 -13.31 -7.39 -13.80
N LYS A 32 -14.29 -8.15 -13.38
CA LYS A 32 -15.29 -7.74 -12.40
C LYS A 32 -15.20 -8.71 -11.22
N LEU A 33 -15.20 -8.19 -9.99
CA LEU A 33 -15.28 -9.03 -8.80
C LEU A 33 -16.66 -9.71 -8.75
N LYS A 34 -16.88 -10.57 -7.76
CA LYS A 34 -18.25 -11.00 -7.44
C LYS A 34 -18.91 -9.97 -6.52
N ALA A 35 -20.23 -10.06 -6.38
CA ALA A 35 -20.93 -9.35 -5.32
C ALA A 35 -20.32 -9.70 -3.95
N PRO A 36 -20.26 -8.74 -3.02
CA PRO A 36 -19.66 -8.99 -1.72
C PRO A 36 -20.48 -10.00 -0.94
N THR A 37 -19.80 -10.76 -0.08
CA THR A 37 -20.49 -11.42 1.02
C THR A 37 -20.85 -10.35 2.06
N VAL A 38 -22.12 -10.29 2.46
CA VAL A 38 -22.52 -9.45 3.58
C VAL A 38 -22.25 -10.20 4.88
N VAL A 39 -21.24 -9.75 5.63
CA VAL A 39 -20.89 -10.31 6.93
C VAL A 39 -21.59 -9.48 8.01
N PRO A 40 -22.36 -10.10 8.93
CA PRO A 40 -23.05 -9.36 9.98
C PRO A 40 -22.10 -8.56 10.87
N SER A 41 -22.61 -7.48 11.46
CA SER A 41 -21.86 -6.66 12.41
C SER A 41 -21.29 -7.46 13.58
N ILE A 42 -20.24 -6.94 14.21
CA ILE A 42 -19.56 -7.63 15.32
C ILE A 42 -20.55 -7.93 16.46
N THR A 43 -21.44 -6.97 16.77
CA THR A 43 -22.51 -7.16 17.77
C THR A 43 -23.42 -8.33 17.41
N LYS A 44 -23.93 -8.40 16.17
CA LYS A 44 -24.78 -9.51 15.73
C LYS A 44 -24.05 -10.86 15.77
N GLN A 45 -22.77 -10.88 15.42
CA GLN A 45 -21.95 -12.10 15.48
C GLN A 45 -21.73 -12.58 16.92
N LEU A 46 -21.56 -11.67 17.88
CA LEU A 46 -21.47 -12.01 19.30
C LEU A 46 -22.79 -12.59 19.82
N GLU A 47 -23.93 -11.97 19.47
CA GLU A 47 -25.27 -12.44 19.83
C GLU A 47 -25.59 -13.81 19.23
N ALA A 48 -25.21 -14.03 17.97
CA ALA A 48 -25.43 -15.29 17.26
C ALA A 48 -24.40 -16.39 17.60
N GLY A 49 -23.34 -16.07 18.35
CA GLY A 49 -22.25 -16.99 18.65
C GLY A 49 -21.38 -17.37 17.44
N THR A 50 -21.36 -16.54 16.39
CA THR A 50 -20.53 -16.76 15.19
C THR A 50 -19.21 -15.98 15.22
N PHE A 51 -19.02 -15.08 16.20
CA PHE A 51 -17.79 -14.33 16.40
C PHE A 51 -16.60 -15.26 16.67
N ILE A 52 -15.48 -15.04 15.98
CA ILE A 52 -14.26 -15.83 16.15
C ILE A 52 -13.21 -14.99 16.89
N GLY A 53 -13.15 -15.16 18.20
CA GLY A 53 -12.16 -14.49 19.04
C GLY A 53 -10.74 -15.01 18.81
N ILE A 54 -9.76 -14.19 19.18
CA ILE A 54 -8.37 -14.61 19.37
C ILE A 54 -7.94 -14.26 20.79
N ASP A 55 -7.14 -15.13 21.39
CA ASP A 55 -6.52 -14.85 22.68
C ASP A 55 -5.29 -13.93 22.47
N PRO A 56 -5.35 -12.66 22.90
CA PRO A 56 -4.22 -11.74 22.76
C PRO A 56 -3.05 -12.12 23.69
N ASP A 57 -3.31 -12.92 24.72
CA ASP A 57 -2.32 -13.34 25.72
C ASP A 57 -1.78 -14.76 25.45
N ALA A 58 -2.14 -15.36 24.31
CA ALA A 58 -1.69 -16.69 23.96
C ALA A 58 -0.15 -16.74 23.81
N PRO A 59 0.49 -17.90 24.04
CA PRO A 59 1.94 -18.03 24.05
C PRO A 59 2.63 -17.46 22.80
N LEU A 60 3.75 -16.78 23.01
CA LEU A 60 4.56 -16.22 21.93
C LEU A 60 4.99 -17.31 20.93
N ARG A 61 4.68 -17.10 19.66
CA ARG A 61 5.16 -17.96 18.57
C ARG A 61 6.50 -17.42 18.08
N MET A 62 7.53 -18.27 18.15
CA MET A 62 8.83 -17.92 17.56
C MET A 62 8.68 -17.74 16.06
N GLY A 63 9.13 -16.57 15.58
CA GLY A 63 9.28 -16.35 14.14
C GLY A 63 10.35 -17.26 13.57
N ASN A 64 10.13 -17.66 12.31
CA ASN A 64 11.18 -18.32 11.56
C ASN A 64 12.38 -17.36 11.42
N PRO A 65 13.63 -17.87 11.47
CA PRO A 65 14.80 -17.07 11.20
C PRO A 65 14.62 -16.33 9.87
N LYS A 66 14.89 -15.02 9.85
CA LYS A 66 14.79 -14.23 8.63
C LYS A 66 15.80 -14.75 7.61
N ARG A 67 15.32 -15.50 6.62
CA ARG A 67 16.09 -15.97 5.45
C ARG A 67 15.96 -15.01 4.26
N ALA A 68 15.62 -13.74 4.52
CA ALA A 68 15.43 -12.75 3.47
C ALA A 68 16.78 -12.44 2.80
N GLY A 69 16.78 -12.37 1.46
CA GLY A 69 17.94 -11.88 0.71
C GLY A 69 18.20 -10.40 0.98
N ALA A 70 19.46 -10.00 0.84
CA ALA A 70 19.84 -8.59 0.87
C ALA A 70 19.32 -7.86 -0.38
N ASN A 71 19.08 -6.55 -0.26
CA ASN A 71 18.90 -5.71 -1.42
C ASN A 71 20.14 -5.80 -2.32
N MET A 72 19.90 -5.93 -3.62
CA MET A 72 20.93 -6.10 -4.63
C MET A 72 21.53 -4.76 -5.03
N THR A 73 22.72 -4.45 -4.49
CA THR A 73 23.53 -3.30 -4.89
C THR A 73 24.73 -3.71 -5.73
N VAL A 74 25.19 -2.83 -6.62
CA VAL A 74 26.43 -3.01 -7.39
C VAL A 74 27.62 -2.60 -6.51
N PRO A 75 28.58 -3.50 -6.20
CA PRO A 75 29.73 -3.16 -5.37
C PRO A 75 30.50 -1.95 -5.90
N GLY A 76 30.83 -1.01 -5.00
CA GLY A 76 31.55 0.23 -5.34
C GLY A 76 30.68 1.37 -5.87
N LYS A 77 29.45 1.10 -6.32
CA LYS A 77 28.46 2.11 -6.71
C LYS A 77 27.79 2.74 -5.48
N GLY A 78 26.90 3.71 -5.63
CA GLY A 78 26.23 4.37 -4.50
C GLY A 78 26.87 5.72 -4.14
N LEU A 79 26.07 6.77 -4.04
CA LEU A 79 26.41 8.04 -3.39
C LEU A 79 25.46 8.31 -2.21
N PRO A 80 25.81 9.21 -1.28
CA PRO A 80 27.10 9.86 -1.10
C PRO A 80 28.19 8.89 -0.61
N LYS A 81 29.45 9.18 -0.94
CA LYS A 81 30.61 8.55 -0.26
C LYS A 81 30.96 9.41 0.96
N GLY A 82 30.55 8.99 2.15
CA GLY A 82 30.80 9.72 3.40
C GLY A 82 29.51 10.23 4.06
N ASP A 83 29.59 11.38 4.73
CA ASP A 83 28.47 11.94 5.47
C ASP A 83 27.33 12.41 4.54
N ASP A 84 26.10 12.34 5.06
CA ASP A 84 24.90 12.87 4.39
C ASP A 84 25.05 14.39 4.18
N ALA A 85 25.02 14.83 2.92
CA ALA A 85 25.16 16.23 2.53
C ALA A 85 24.09 17.15 3.15
N LEU A 86 22.93 16.59 3.52
CA LEU A 86 21.82 17.32 4.12
C LEU A 86 21.87 17.35 5.65
N VAL A 87 22.77 16.61 6.31
CA VAL A 87 22.81 16.54 7.78
C VAL A 87 23.01 17.91 8.43
N ASN A 88 23.93 18.72 7.90
CA ASN A 88 24.21 20.07 8.40
C ASN A 88 23.02 21.02 8.16
N LYS A 89 22.30 20.83 7.05
CA LYS A 89 21.10 21.60 6.75
C LYS A 89 19.99 21.23 7.73
N GLN A 90 19.78 19.92 7.97
CA GLN A 90 18.81 19.40 8.93
C GLN A 90 19.08 19.87 10.35
N GLN A 91 20.34 19.93 10.80
CA GLN A 91 20.67 20.42 12.14
C GLN A 91 20.39 21.91 12.34
N ARG A 92 20.38 22.70 11.26
CA ARG A 92 20.15 24.15 11.29
C ARG A 92 18.69 24.55 11.09
N VAL A 93 17.80 23.61 10.78
CA VAL A 93 16.37 23.94 10.60
C VAL A 93 15.78 24.42 11.93
N ALA A 94 14.96 25.47 11.87
CA ALA A 94 14.20 25.90 13.03
C ALA A 94 13.25 24.77 13.46
N LYS A 95 13.50 24.20 14.64
CA LYS A 95 12.63 23.17 15.20
C LYS A 95 11.30 23.80 15.58
N ARG A 96 10.20 23.19 15.12
CA ARG A 96 8.85 23.53 15.59
C ARG A 96 8.50 22.61 16.76
N ALA A 97 7.92 23.16 17.81
CA ALA A 97 7.41 22.33 18.91
C ALA A 97 6.30 21.42 18.36
N GLY A 98 6.50 20.10 18.48
CA GLY A 98 5.45 19.13 18.24
C GLY A 98 4.37 19.25 19.32
N ARG A 99 3.20 18.64 19.06
CA ARG A 99 2.24 18.36 20.13
C ARG A 99 2.59 17.01 20.73
N GLU A 100 2.54 16.92 22.05
CA GLU A 100 2.58 15.61 22.70
C GLU A 100 1.33 14.79 22.32
N PRO A 101 1.43 13.44 22.29
CA PRO A 101 0.25 12.60 22.09
C PRO A 101 -0.80 12.91 23.16
N SER A 102 -2.04 13.18 22.75
CA SER A 102 -3.15 13.41 23.69
C SER A 102 -3.64 12.12 24.37
N LEU A 103 -3.28 10.97 23.82
CA LEU A 103 -3.62 9.64 24.33
C LEU A 103 -2.53 8.65 23.91
N VAL A 104 -2.13 7.79 24.83
CA VAL A 104 -1.24 6.65 24.59
C VAL A 104 -1.87 5.44 25.29
N PHE A 105 -2.09 4.36 24.54
CA PHE A 105 -2.58 3.09 25.07
C PHE A 105 -2.07 1.94 24.21
N ASP A 106 -2.04 0.74 24.79
CA ASP A 106 -1.65 -0.47 24.07
C ASP A 106 -2.84 -1.02 23.29
N ALA A 107 -2.80 -0.86 21.96
CA ALA A 107 -3.86 -1.34 21.08
C ALA A 107 -3.78 -2.85 20.80
N ASN A 108 -2.59 -3.45 20.93
CA ASN A 108 -2.38 -4.86 20.71
C ASN A 108 -1.11 -5.35 21.41
N VAL A 109 -1.14 -6.60 21.85
CA VAL A 109 0.04 -7.40 22.18
C VAL A 109 0.00 -8.56 21.20
N SER A 110 0.88 -8.55 20.20
CA SER A 110 0.91 -9.62 19.20
C SER A 110 1.80 -10.75 19.69
N ASN A 111 1.26 -11.97 19.71
CA ASN A 111 2.01 -13.19 19.95
C ASN A 111 2.50 -13.86 18.66
N TYR A 112 2.40 -13.16 17.52
CA TYR A 112 2.87 -13.60 16.21
C TYR A 112 4.18 -12.92 15.85
N THR A 113 4.99 -13.63 15.07
CA THR A 113 6.20 -13.07 14.45
C THR A 113 6.15 -13.34 12.94
N PRO A 114 6.12 -12.30 12.09
CA PRO A 114 6.09 -10.89 12.44
C PRO A 114 4.75 -10.45 13.08
N SER A 115 4.76 -9.33 13.81
CA SER A 115 3.59 -8.82 14.52
C SER A 115 2.65 -7.99 13.62
N ASP A 116 3.20 -7.40 12.55
CA ASP A 116 2.55 -6.56 11.53
C ASP A 116 1.46 -5.62 12.08
N PRO A 117 1.82 -4.69 12.99
CA PRO A 117 0.86 -3.76 13.55
C PRO A 117 0.38 -2.76 12.49
N THR A 118 -0.93 -2.55 12.44
CA THR A 118 -1.59 -1.58 11.57
C THR A 118 -2.73 -0.91 12.34
N GLY A 119 -3.15 0.28 11.90
CA GLY A 119 -4.29 0.94 12.53
C GLY A 119 -4.91 2.03 11.68
N ALA A 120 -6.22 2.21 11.84
CA ALA A 120 -6.98 3.27 11.22
C ALA A 120 -7.79 4.02 12.26
N VAL A 121 -7.76 5.35 12.16
CA VAL A 121 -8.45 6.24 13.10
C VAL A 121 -9.54 7.00 12.36
N GLY A 122 -10.80 6.79 12.76
CA GLY A 122 -11.92 7.60 12.31
C GLY A 122 -12.44 8.52 13.41
N PRO A 123 -13.61 9.16 13.19
CA PRO A 123 -14.20 10.12 14.11
C PRO A 123 -14.49 9.53 15.49
N ASN A 124 -15.10 8.33 15.51
CA ASN A 124 -15.62 7.71 16.73
C ASN A 124 -14.85 6.47 17.18
N HIS A 125 -14.07 5.85 16.28
CA HIS A 125 -13.39 4.59 16.56
C HIS A 125 -11.92 4.62 16.16
N TYR A 126 -11.16 3.73 16.80
CA TYR A 126 -9.85 3.31 16.34
C TYR A 126 -9.89 1.81 16.07
N LEU A 127 -9.50 1.43 14.86
CA LEU A 127 -9.41 0.03 14.42
C LEU A 127 -7.94 -0.35 14.42
N GLY A 128 -7.53 -1.16 15.39
CA GLY A 128 -6.17 -1.70 15.50
C GLY A 128 -6.09 -3.12 14.95
N GLY A 129 -5.01 -3.44 14.25
CA GLY A 129 -4.76 -4.75 13.67
C GLY A 129 -3.34 -5.25 13.92
N TRP A 130 -3.18 -6.56 13.85
CA TRP A 130 -1.92 -7.29 13.88
C TRP A 130 -2.04 -8.49 12.95
N ASN A 131 -0.92 -9.19 12.70
CA ASN A 131 -0.78 -10.20 11.66
C ASN A 131 -1.99 -11.14 11.43
N VAL A 132 -2.75 -11.56 12.46
CA VAL A 132 -3.92 -12.45 12.32
C VAL A 132 -5.21 -11.93 12.93
N GLY A 133 -5.22 -10.71 13.46
CA GLY A 133 -6.34 -10.25 14.27
C GLY A 133 -6.50 -8.74 14.33
N PHE A 134 -7.61 -8.31 14.89
CA PHE A 134 -7.95 -6.91 15.03
C PHE A 134 -8.81 -6.66 16.26
N ARG A 135 -8.92 -5.39 16.65
CA ARG A 135 -9.80 -4.94 17.74
C ARG A 135 -10.25 -3.51 17.49
N ILE A 136 -11.49 -3.22 17.89
CA ILE A 136 -12.09 -1.89 17.77
C ILE A 136 -12.11 -1.22 19.14
N PHE A 137 -11.70 0.04 19.18
CA PHE A 137 -11.61 0.88 20.38
C PHE A 137 -12.41 2.16 20.21
N ASP A 138 -12.86 2.73 21.32
CA ASP A 138 -13.33 4.11 21.36
C ASP A 138 -12.15 5.11 21.29
N LYS A 139 -12.48 6.42 21.26
CA LYS A 139 -11.49 7.50 21.22
C LYS A 139 -10.74 7.73 22.53
N SER A 140 -11.12 7.04 23.60
CA SER A 140 -10.43 7.04 24.90
C SER A 140 -9.50 5.83 25.07
N GLY A 141 -9.44 4.93 24.07
CA GLY A 141 -8.63 3.73 24.10
C GLY A 141 -9.31 2.53 24.80
N ASN A 142 -10.60 2.63 25.13
CA ASN A 142 -11.33 1.49 25.68
C ASN A 142 -11.72 0.53 24.56
N PRO A 143 -11.52 -0.78 24.74
CA PRO A 143 -11.95 -1.74 23.74
C PRO A 143 -13.48 -1.86 23.71
N LEU A 144 -14.05 -1.80 22.51
CA LEU A 144 -15.48 -1.99 22.27
C LEU A 144 -15.83 -3.43 21.86
N THR A 145 -14.84 -4.18 21.39
CA THR A 145 -14.97 -5.59 21.04
C THR A 145 -13.95 -6.44 21.80
N PRO A 146 -14.17 -7.76 21.94
CA PRO A 146 -13.07 -8.69 22.17
C PRO A 146 -12.04 -8.61 21.04
N ALA A 147 -10.83 -9.11 21.27
CA ALA A 147 -9.88 -9.31 20.19
C ALA A 147 -10.45 -10.35 19.20
N ALA A 148 -10.49 -9.99 17.92
CA ALA A 148 -11.10 -10.78 16.86
C ALA A 148 -10.02 -11.39 15.96
N SER A 149 -10.21 -12.66 15.57
CA SER A 149 -9.51 -13.24 14.42
C SER A 149 -9.98 -12.56 13.13
N LEU A 150 -9.11 -12.43 12.14
CA LEU A 150 -9.50 -11.98 10.79
C LEU A 150 -10.62 -12.82 10.19
N ALA A 151 -10.74 -14.11 10.59
CA ALA A 151 -11.84 -14.98 10.17
C ALA A 151 -13.24 -14.49 10.60
N THR A 152 -13.32 -13.58 11.58
CA THR A 152 -14.58 -12.90 11.96
C THR A 152 -15.12 -12.02 10.83
N ILE A 153 -14.23 -11.46 10.00
CA ILE A 153 -14.58 -10.60 8.86
C ILE A 153 -14.41 -11.35 7.54
N PHE A 154 -13.44 -12.25 7.45
CA PHE A 154 -13.18 -13.09 6.27
C PHE A 154 -13.44 -14.58 6.59
N PRO A 155 -14.71 -15.04 6.63
CA PRO A 155 -15.03 -16.43 6.95
C PRO A 155 -14.22 -17.43 6.12
N GLY A 156 -13.47 -18.29 6.80
CA GLY A 156 -12.63 -19.32 6.17
C GLY A 156 -11.23 -18.85 5.76
N ASN A 157 -10.84 -17.59 6.05
CA ASN A 157 -9.52 -17.06 5.77
C ASN A 157 -8.85 -16.49 7.04
N THR A 158 -7.55 -16.79 7.18
CA THR A 158 -6.66 -16.29 8.26
C THR A 158 -5.22 -16.12 7.72
N SER A 159 -5.10 -15.80 6.44
CA SER A 159 -3.84 -15.66 5.74
C SER A 159 -2.96 -14.51 6.25
N GLY A 160 -3.57 -13.53 6.91
CA GLY A 160 -2.89 -12.50 7.69
C GLY A 160 -2.40 -11.26 6.95
N ASP A 161 -1.54 -10.51 7.65
CA ASP A 161 -0.98 -9.18 7.31
C ASP A 161 -2.06 -8.18 6.89
N PRO A 162 -3.00 -7.86 7.80
CA PRO A 162 -4.07 -6.97 7.45
C PRO A 162 -3.56 -5.53 7.36
N ILE A 163 -4.23 -4.72 6.53
CA ILE A 163 -4.07 -3.27 6.53
C ILE A 163 -5.40 -2.67 6.93
N MET A 164 -5.36 -1.87 7.99
CA MET A 164 -6.52 -1.11 8.46
C MET A 164 -6.50 0.26 7.80
N LEU A 165 -7.58 0.62 7.12
CA LEU A 165 -7.75 1.96 6.56
C LEU A 165 -9.09 2.56 7.03
N TYR A 166 -9.18 3.89 6.93
CA TYR A 166 -10.42 4.62 7.14
C TYR A 166 -10.61 5.57 5.96
N ASP A 167 -11.68 5.35 5.21
CA ASP A 167 -12.12 6.25 4.16
C ASP A 167 -12.89 7.40 4.79
N ALA A 168 -12.20 8.54 4.90
CA ALA A 168 -12.71 9.71 5.60
C ALA A 168 -13.83 10.45 4.85
N GLU A 169 -13.94 10.27 3.53
CA GLU A 169 -15.02 10.90 2.75
C GLU A 169 -16.29 10.05 2.83
N ALA A 170 -16.14 8.73 2.71
CA ALA A 170 -17.28 7.82 2.82
C ALA A 170 -17.69 7.50 4.26
N ASP A 171 -16.87 7.84 5.26
CA ASP A 171 -17.01 7.45 6.66
C ASP A 171 -17.15 5.93 6.80
N ARG A 172 -16.12 5.21 6.34
CA ARG A 172 -16.05 3.74 6.32
C ARG A 172 -14.70 3.21 6.77
N TYR A 173 -14.71 2.09 7.49
CA TYR A 173 -13.51 1.36 7.86
C TYR A 173 -13.24 0.25 6.85
N ILE A 174 -11.97 0.01 6.57
CA ILE A 174 -11.52 -1.03 5.64
C ILE A 174 -10.56 -1.96 6.39
N ILE A 175 -10.74 -3.25 6.18
CA ILE A 175 -9.82 -4.30 6.61
C ILE A 175 -9.41 -5.06 5.36
N THR A 176 -8.12 -5.35 5.21
CA THR A 176 -7.61 -6.20 4.13
C THR A 176 -6.98 -7.46 4.71
N GLU A 177 -6.72 -8.44 3.86
CA GLU A 177 -5.94 -9.64 4.20
C GLU A 177 -5.39 -10.26 2.92
N PHE A 178 -4.39 -11.14 3.01
CA PHE A 178 -4.02 -11.99 1.89
C PHE A 178 -5.08 -13.03 1.52
N ASP A 179 -5.01 -13.52 0.28
CA ASP A 179 -5.60 -14.78 -0.16
C ASP A 179 -4.50 -15.66 -0.75
N PHE A 180 -4.23 -16.83 -0.17
CA PHE A 180 -3.20 -17.75 -0.66
C PHE A 180 -3.61 -18.59 -1.88
N SER A 181 -4.91 -18.66 -2.20
CA SER A 181 -5.41 -19.57 -3.24
C SER A 181 -6.52 -18.91 -4.04
N PRO A 182 -6.20 -18.16 -5.12
CA PRO A 182 -5.07 -18.42 -6.04
C PRO A 182 -3.88 -17.45 -5.96
N ASN A 183 -3.57 -16.86 -4.80
CA ASN A 183 -2.75 -15.65 -4.61
C ASN A 183 -3.49 -14.37 -5.02
N GLY A 184 -3.86 -13.60 -4.01
CA GLY A 184 -4.59 -12.35 -4.16
C GLY A 184 -4.73 -11.61 -2.85
N LEU A 185 -5.70 -10.72 -2.82
CA LEU A 185 -6.02 -9.88 -1.66
C LEU A 185 -7.51 -10.00 -1.37
N ASN A 186 -7.85 -9.99 -0.09
CA ASN A 186 -9.21 -9.85 0.40
C ASN A 186 -9.40 -8.42 0.91
N PHE A 187 -10.60 -7.89 0.69
CA PHE A 187 -10.96 -6.53 1.01
C PHE A 187 -12.33 -6.51 1.67
N ALA A 188 -12.43 -5.94 2.87
CA ALA A 188 -13.68 -5.73 3.57
C ALA A 188 -13.85 -4.25 3.86
N ILE A 189 -15.06 -3.74 3.68
CA ILE A 189 -15.45 -2.38 4.04
C ILE A 189 -16.69 -2.41 4.90
N SER A 190 -16.76 -1.59 5.94
CA SER A 190 -17.97 -1.47 6.74
C SER A 190 -19.12 -0.93 5.87
N ALA A 191 -20.36 -1.31 6.15
CA ALA A 191 -21.54 -0.82 5.43
C ALA A 191 -21.93 0.60 5.88
N GLY A 192 -21.48 0.98 7.08
CA GLY A 192 -21.69 2.28 7.70
C GLY A 192 -20.48 2.75 8.52
N PRO A 193 -20.62 3.86 9.26
CA PRO A 193 -19.54 4.49 10.02
C PRO A 193 -19.24 3.83 11.37
N ASP A 194 -20.07 2.88 11.80
CA ASP A 194 -19.91 2.14 13.05
C ASP A 194 -19.40 0.72 12.77
N PRO A 195 -18.08 0.48 12.79
CA PRO A 195 -17.49 -0.83 12.48
C PRO A 195 -17.86 -1.92 13.51
N VAL A 196 -18.47 -1.56 14.65
CA VAL A 196 -18.97 -2.50 15.65
C VAL A 196 -20.38 -2.97 15.30
N ASN A 197 -21.25 -2.03 14.89
CA ASN A 197 -22.69 -2.26 14.77
C ASN A 197 -23.21 -2.35 13.33
N ASP A 198 -22.45 -1.88 12.34
CA ASP A 198 -22.77 -2.02 10.93
C ASP A 198 -22.24 -3.36 10.36
N ASP A 199 -22.97 -3.90 9.39
CA ASP A 199 -22.54 -5.08 8.64
C ASP A 199 -21.32 -4.72 7.75
N TRP A 200 -20.67 -5.71 7.15
CA TRP A 200 -19.48 -5.54 6.31
C TRP A 200 -19.69 -6.10 4.91
N TYR A 201 -19.25 -5.37 3.89
CA TYR A 201 -19.16 -5.87 2.51
C TYR A 201 -17.78 -6.46 2.28
N VAL A 202 -17.74 -7.78 2.04
CA VAL A 202 -16.49 -8.55 2.00
C VAL A 202 -16.26 -9.15 0.62
N TYR A 203 -15.14 -8.76 0.00
CA TYR A 203 -14.69 -9.16 -1.31
C TYR A 203 -13.47 -10.08 -1.17
N THR A 204 -13.66 -11.38 -1.40
CA THR A 204 -12.59 -12.39 -1.21
C THR A 204 -12.15 -13.11 -2.48
N THR A 205 -12.91 -12.98 -3.57
CA THR A 205 -12.61 -13.72 -4.81
C THR A 205 -12.50 -12.77 -6.00
N GLY A 206 -11.41 -12.91 -6.76
CA GLY A 206 -11.22 -12.21 -8.04
C GLY A 206 -10.15 -11.11 -8.02
N MET A 207 -9.68 -10.71 -6.84
CA MET A 207 -8.54 -9.78 -6.69
C MET A 207 -7.21 -10.52 -6.82
N THR A 208 -7.05 -11.27 -7.91
CA THR A 208 -5.88 -12.11 -8.15
C THR A 208 -4.72 -11.27 -8.67
N THR A 209 -3.54 -11.51 -8.12
CA THR A 209 -2.33 -10.73 -8.42
C THR A 209 -1.34 -11.49 -9.29
N GLY A 210 -1.57 -12.79 -9.51
CA GLY A 210 -0.71 -13.68 -10.30
C GLY A 210 0.51 -14.23 -9.54
N SER A 211 0.85 -13.64 -8.39
CA SER A 211 1.85 -14.13 -7.43
C SER A 211 1.55 -13.59 -6.05
N PHE A 212 2.00 -14.26 -4.99
CA PHE A 212 1.74 -13.87 -3.61
C PHE A 212 2.06 -12.37 -3.35
N PRO A 213 1.05 -11.55 -3.01
CA PRO A 213 1.18 -10.09 -3.01
C PRO A 213 1.69 -9.52 -1.69
N ASP A 214 2.83 -10.03 -1.23
CA ASP A 214 3.47 -9.58 0.02
C ASP A 214 3.75 -8.07 0.02
N TYR A 215 3.73 -7.44 1.20
CA TYR A 215 3.84 -5.99 1.40
C TYR A 215 2.95 -5.15 0.47
N PRO A 216 1.63 -5.41 0.44
CA PRO A 216 0.74 -4.59 -0.35
C PRO A 216 0.67 -3.18 0.24
N LYS A 217 0.37 -2.18 -0.60
CA LYS A 217 0.00 -0.84 -0.15
C LYS A 217 -1.35 -0.49 -0.73
N PHE A 218 -2.31 -0.24 0.14
CA PHE A 218 -3.61 0.28 -0.23
C PHE A 218 -3.62 1.79 -0.09
N SER A 219 -4.34 2.47 -0.97
CA SER A 219 -4.50 3.91 -0.93
C SER A 219 -5.89 4.29 -1.41
N ILE A 220 -6.43 5.32 -0.76
CA ILE A 220 -7.75 5.87 -1.02
C ILE A 220 -7.57 7.09 -1.91
N TRP A 221 -8.24 7.06 -3.06
CA TRP A 221 -8.35 8.17 -3.99
C TRP A 221 -9.82 8.38 -4.36
N SER A 222 -10.10 9.41 -5.15
CA SER A 222 -11.47 9.80 -5.47
C SER A 222 -12.25 8.77 -6.27
N ASP A 223 -11.57 8.04 -7.17
CA ASP A 223 -12.20 7.15 -8.15
C ASP A 223 -11.93 5.66 -7.89
N ALA A 224 -10.95 5.32 -7.05
CA ALA A 224 -10.60 3.94 -6.78
C ALA A 224 -9.96 3.75 -5.40
N TYR A 225 -10.06 2.52 -4.90
CA TYR A 225 -9.07 1.99 -3.97
C TYR A 225 -7.91 1.42 -4.79
N TYR A 226 -6.74 2.05 -4.68
CA TYR A 226 -5.55 1.66 -5.41
C TYR A 226 -4.66 0.74 -4.59
N VAL A 227 -4.02 -0.20 -5.27
CA VAL A 227 -3.15 -1.19 -4.64
C VAL A 227 -1.84 -1.32 -5.41
N THR A 228 -0.73 -1.44 -4.68
CA THR A 228 0.54 -1.95 -5.18
C THR A 228 0.97 -3.15 -4.37
N ALA A 229 1.84 -4.01 -4.92
CA ALA A 229 2.38 -5.16 -4.18
C ALA A 229 3.82 -5.50 -4.60
N ASN A 230 4.59 -6.11 -3.70
CA ASN A 230 5.96 -6.58 -3.96
C ASN A 230 5.94 -7.91 -4.75
N ILE A 231 5.53 -7.85 -6.03
CA ILE A 231 5.27 -9.05 -6.84
C ILE A 231 6.16 -9.17 -8.08
N SER A 232 6.43 -10.41 -8.47
CA SER A 232 7.11 -10.74 -9.73
C SER A 232 6.09 -11.22 -10.77
N ALA A 233 5.14 -10.34 -11.11
CA ALA A 233 4.10 -10.57 -12.11
C ALA A 233 4.05 -9.41 -13.13
N THR A 234 3.28 -9.60 -14.21
CA THR A 234 3.02 -8.55 -15.21
C THR A 234 2.33 -7.36 -14.56
N ASN A 235 1.24 -7.61 -13.84
CA ASN A 235 0.57 -6.57 -13.06
C ASN A 235 1.32 -6.34 -11.76
N ARG A 236 1.44 -5.08 -11.36
CA ARG A 236 2.08 -4.63 -10.11
C ARG A 236 1.24 -3.57 -9.39
N VAL A 237 0.23 -3.07 -10.08
CA VAL A 237 -0.65 -1.99 -9.69
C VAL A 237 -2.07 -2.44 -9.98
N PHE A 238 -2.99 -2.19 -9.05
CA PHE A 238 -4.39 -2.57 -9.20
C PHE A 238 -5.31 -1.43 -8.78
N ALA A 239 -6.50 -1.40 -9.36
CA ALA A 239 -7.55 -0.45 -9.03
C ALA A 239 -8.86 -1.19 -8.78
N ILE A 240 -9.56 -0.83 -7.71
CA ILE A 240 -10.88 -1.35 -7.34
C ILE A 240 -11.87 -0.19 -7.41
N GLU A 241 -12.98 -0.38 -8.11
CA GLU A 241 -14.01 0.64 -8.34
C GLU A 241 -14.66 1.09 -7.03
N ARG A 242 -14.30 2.29 -6.55
CA ARG A 242 -14.60 2.76 -5.19
C ARG A 242 -16.10 2.89 -4.93
N ASP A 243 -16.82 3.59 -5.81
CA ASP A 243 -18.24 3.89 -5.60
C ASP A 243 -19.11 2.62 -5.61
N VAL A 244 -18.74 1.63 -6.41
CA VAL A 244 -19.43 0.33 -6.47
C VAL A 244 -19.11 -0.52 -5.23
N VAL A 245 -17.89 -0.46 -4.71
CA VAL A 245 -17.55 -1.06 -3.40
C VAL A 245 -18.36 -0.42 -2.28
N LEU A 246 -18.48 0.91 -2.26
CA LEU A 246 -19.24 1.64 -1.24
C LEU A 246 -20.74 1.33 -1.29
N ALA A 247 -21.27 1.04 -2.47
CA ALA A 247 -22.65 0.59 -2.66
C ALA A 247 -22.88 -0.88 -2.26
N GLY A 248 -21.83 -1.64 -1.90
CA GLY A 248 -21.95 -3.08 -1.64
C GLY A 248 -22.29 -3.89 -2.90
N GLU A 249 -21.90 -3.38 -4.06
CA GLU A 249 -22.19 -3.98 -5.37
C GLU A 249 -20.96 -4.71 -5.92
N THR A 250 -20.99 -5.05 -7.20
CA THR A 250 -19.97 -5.87 -7.86
C THR A 250 -18.97 -4.95 -8.60
N PRO A 251 -17.82 -4.57 -8.01
CA PRO A 251 -16.90 -3.60 -8.60
C PRO A 251 -16.08 -4.19 -9.74
N GLN A 252 -15.65 -3.33 -10.65
CA GLN A 252 -14.56 -3.64 -11.57
C GLN A 252 -13.22 -3.71 -10.84
N PHE A 253 -12.33 -4.55 -11.35
CA PHE A 253 -10.97 -4.73 -10.87
C PHE A 253 -10.00 -4.72 -12.06
N LEU A 254 -9.10 -3.75 -12.06
CA LEU A 254 -8.11 -3.58 -13.12
C LEU A 254 -6.71 -3.85 -12.60
N GLY A 255 -5.88 -4.46 -13.44
CA GLY A 255 -4.46 -4.69 -13.19
C GLY A 255 -3.61 -4.03 -14.26
N PHE A 256 -2.55 -3.35 -13.82
CA PHE A 256 -1.61 -2.62 -14.68
C PHE A 256 -0.17 -3.07 -14.41
N PRO A 257 0.69 -3.12 -15.45
CA PRO A 257 2.12 -3.10 -15.23
C PRO A 257 2.55 -1.76 -14.60
N LEU A 258 3.76 -1.71 -14.05
CA LEU A 258 4.38 -0.45 -13.59
C LEU A 258 5.58 -0.13 -14.51
N PRO A 259 5.38 0.66 -15.59
CA PRO A 259 6.40 0.86 -16.62
C PRO A 259 7.69 1.49 -16.08
N GLY A 260 8.85 1.11 -16.63
CA GLY A 260 10.12 1.73 -16.27
C GLY A 260 10.61 1.48 -14.83
N ILE A 261 9.92 0.65 -14.04
CA ILE A 261 10.36 0.27 -12.70
C ILE A 261 11.68 -0.48 -12.76
N ARG A 262 12.54 -0.21 -11.78
CA ARG A 262 13.75 -0.96 -11.43
C ARG A 262 13.72 -1.19 -9.93
N THR A 263 14.11 -2.38 -9.51
CA THR A 263 14.10 -2.78 -8.10
C THR A 263 15.43 -3.43 -7.78
N SER A 264 15.80 -3.44 -6.50
CA SER A 264 16.98 -4.15 -5.99
C SER A 264 16.57 -5.43 -5.26
N GLY A 265 15.49 -6.10 -5.68
CA GLY A 265 14.84 -7.17 -4.92
C GLY A 265 13.50 -6.68 -4.38
N PHE A 266 13.43 -6.47 -3.06
CA PHE A 266 12.23 -5.95 -2.40
C PHE A 266 11.85 -4.56 -2.94
N TYR A 267 10.56 -4.34 -3.21
CA TYR A 267 10.06 -3.03 -3.62
C TYR A 267 8.65 -2.78 -3.10
N SER A 268 8.37 -1.53 -2.73
CA SER A 268 7.08 -1.11 -2.19
C SER A 268 6.72 0.28 -2.72
N PRO A 269 6.33 0.40 -4.00
CA PRO A 269 5.80 1.64 -4.54
C PRO A 269 4.46 1.91 -3.87
N GLN A 270 4.04 3.17 -3.76
CA GLN A 270 2.79 3.50 -3.08
C GLN A 270 2.10 4.66 -3.79
N PHE A 271 0.77 4.59 -3.88
CA PHE A 271 -0.04 5.72 -4.28
C PHE A 271 -0.08 6.77 -3.17
N PHE A 272 -0.19 8.05 -3.54
CA PHE A 272 -0.63 9.03 -2.56
C PHE A 272 -2.01 8.67 -2.02
N ASN A 273 -2.21 8.89 -0.72
CA ASN A 273 -3.41 8.51 0.00
C ASN A 273 -4.07 9.77 0.58
N VAL A 274 -5.37 9.95 0.34
CA VAL A 274 -6.15 11.03 0.95
C VAL A 274 -6.53 10.66 2.38
N THR A 275 -6.31 11.56 3.34
CA THR A 275 -6.50 11.27 4.78
C THR A 275 -7.59 12.09 5.47
N ASN A 276 -8.09 13.15 4.84
CA ASN A 276 -8.94 14.16 5.49
C ASN A 276 -10.35 14.29 4.89
N GLY A 277 -10.77 13.36 4.03
CA GLY A 277 -12.10 13.32 3.41
C GLY A 277 -12.31 14.34 2.28
N VAL A 278 -11.31 15.18 1.97
CA VAL A 278 -11.36 16.09 0.81
C VAL A 278 -10.65 15.42 -0.36
N LEU A 279 -11.42 14.71 -1.17
CA LEU A 279 -10.91 13.97 -2.31
C LEU A 279 -10.53 14.93 -3.47
N PRO A 280 -9.43 14.66 -4.20
CA PRO A 280 -9.10 15.36 -5.44
C PRO A 280 -10.09 14.99 -6.57
N PRO A 281 -10.00 15.64 -7.74
CA PRO A 281 -10.71 15.16 -8.93
C PRO A 281 -10.33 13.72 -9.31
N ALA A 282 -11.26 13.01 -9.94
CA ALA A 282 -11.05 11.67 -10.50
C ALA A 282 -9.87 11.62 -11.47
N GLY A 283 -9.19 10.48 -11.52
CA GLY A 283 -7.97 10.32 -12.27
C GLY A 283 -6.75 10.93 -11.57
N ASP A 284 -5.68 11.00 -12.34
CA ASP A 284 -4.36 11.46 -11.94
C ASP A 284 -3.81 10.90 -10.61
N ALA A 285 -4.24 9.68 -10.25
CA ALA A 285 -3.78 8.99 -9.06
C ALA A 285 -2.27 8.73 -9.17
N THR A 286 -1.49 9.29 -8.25
CA THR A 286 -0.04 9.36 -8.37
C THR A 286 0.65 8.30 -7.52
N ILE A 287 1.53 7.51 -8.15
CA ILE A 287 2.37 6.49 -7.51
C ILE A 287 3.77 7.08 -7.32
N VAL A 288 4.38 6.85 -6.16
CA VAL A 288 5.77 7.22 -5.86
C VAL A 288 6.61 5.99 -5.53
N TYR A 289 7.87 6.01 -5.96
CA TYR A 289 8.89 5.04 -5.57
C TYR A 289 10.28 5.66 -5.61
N MET A 290 11.21 5.21 -4.76
CA MET A 290 12.60 5.68 -4.77
C MET A 290 13.50 4.72 -5.55
N GLN A 291 14.54 5.23 -6.21
CA GLN A 291 15.60 4.44 -6.81
C GLN A 291 16.97 5.01 -6.46
N ASP A 292 17.85 4.12 -6.03
CA ASP A 292 19.20 4.43 -5.56
C ASP A 292 20.23 4.12 -6.66
N ASP A 293 21.18 5.02 -6.86
CA ASP A 293 22.24 4.94 -7.85
C ASP A 293 23.22 3.78 -7.55
N ALA A 294 23.15 3.14 -6.40
CA ALA A 294 23.83 1.88 -6.11
C ALA A 294 23.26 0.70 -6.91
N TRP A 295 22.06 0.80 -7.48
CA TRP A 295 21.38 -0.32 -8.14
C TRP A 295 21.80 -0.50 -9.60
N SER A 296 21.67 -1.72 -10.13
CA SER A 296 21.93 -1.97 -11.55
C SER A 296 20.91 -1.23 -12.42
N GLY A 297 21.38 -0.46 -13.41
CA GLY A 297 20.52 0.28 -14.34
C GLY A 297 19.89 1.58 -13.82
N VAL A 298 20.33 2.09 -12.66
CA VAL A 298 19.95 3.40 -12.11
C VAL A 298 21.17 4.31 -12.09
N SER A 299 21.21 5.43 -12.82
CA SER A 299 22.43 6.25 -12.90
C SER A 299 22.58 7.27 -11.78
N GLU A 300 21.47 7.76 -11.24
CA GLU A 300 21.40 8.82 -10.23
C GLU A 300 20.27 8.53 -9.25
N ASP A 301 20.41 9.00 -8.01
CA ASP A 301 19.38 8.93 -6.99
C ASP A 301 18.17 9.79 -7.36
N HIS A 302 16.99 9.17 -7.36
CA HIS A 302 15.77 9.87 -7.73
C HIS A 302 14.52 9.25 -7.12
N LEU A 303 13.44 10.02 -7.16
CA LEU A 303 12.08 9.51 -7.03
C LEU A 303 11.48 9.30 -8.42
N LYS A 304 10.70 8.24 -8.59
CA LYS A 304 9.82 8.05 -9.75
C LYS A 304 8.39 8.34 -9.37
N LEU A 305 7.72 9.08 -10.25
CA LEU A 305 6.30 9.39 -10.17
C LEU A 305 5.58 8.85 -11.40
N TRP A 306 4.53 8.07 -11.19
CA TRP A 306 3.60 7.66 -12.25
C TRP A 306 2.23 8.22 -11.97
N THR A 307 1.45 8.39 -13.03
CA THR A 307 0.06 8.81 -12.94
C THR A 307 -0.83 7.75 -13.58
N LEU A 308 -1.87 7.34 -12.86
CA LEU A 308 -2.88 6.37 -13.33
C LEU A 308 -4.23 7.05 -13.46
N ASN A 309 -4.90 6.81 -14.59
CA ASN A 309 -6.23 7.29 -14.90
C ASN A 309 -7.12 6.08 -15.26
N VAL A 310 -8.21 5.87 -14.52
CA VAL A 310 -9.18 4.80 -14.80
C VAL A 310 -10.40 5.37 -15.52
N ASP A 311 -10.83 4.68 -16.58
CA ASP A 311 -12.11 4.90 -17.24
C ASP A 311 -13.04 3.74 -16.88
N TRP A 312 -13.91 3.93 -15.89
CA TRP A 312 -14.83 2.89 -15.42
C TRP A 312 -15.94 2.57 -16.44
N GLU A 313 -16.31 3.51 -17.31
CA GLU A 313 -17.27 3.28 -18.38
C GLU A 313 -16.66 2.37 -19.47
N THR A 314 -15.42 2.64 -19.86
CA THR A 314 -14.66 1.86 -20.84
C THR A 314 -13.27 1.51 -20.30
N PRO A 315 -13.14 0.45 -19.48
CA PRO A 315 -11.87 0.08 -18.82
C PRO A 315 -10.65 -0.01 -19.73
N ALA A 316 -10.84 -0.40 -21.00
CA ALA A 316 -9.78 -0.49 -21.99
C ALA A 316 -9.13 0.87 -22.34
N ASN A 317 -9.80 1.99 -22.08
CA ASN A 317 -9.27 3.35 -22.24
C ASN A 317 -8.41 3.80 -21.04
N SER A 318 -8.40 3.03 -19.94
CA SER A 318 -7.60 3.36 -18.76
C SER A 318 -6.11 3.35 -19.08
N THR A 319 -5.34 4.17 -18.38
CA THR A 319 -3.91 4.33 -18.66
C THR A 319 -3.05 4.52 -17.41
N ILE A 320 -1.82 4.02 -17.47
CA ILE A 320 -0.71 4.40 -16.59
C ILE A 320 0.40 5.07 -17.42
N SER A 321 0.99 6.14 -16.91
CA SER A 321 2.07 6.87 -17.60
C SER A 321 3.40 6.11 -17.59
N GLN A 322 4.39 6.57 -18.36
CA GLN A 322 5.80 6.34 -17.99
C GLN A 322 6.14 7.14 -16.72
N PRO A 323 7.18 6.73 -15.96
CA PRO A 323 7.60 7.50 -14.81
C PRO A 323 8.21 8.85 -15.22
N VAL A 324 7.94 9.87 -14.43
CA VAL A 324 8.79 11.07 -14.34
C VAL A 324 9.83 10.83 -13.25
N GLU A 325 11.09 11.07 -13.56
CA GLU A 325 12.18 11.02 -12.58
C GLU A 325 12.37 12.41 -11.97
N VAL A 326 12.34 12.48 -10.64
CA VAL A 326 12.61 13.67 -9.84
C VAL A 326 13.97 13.47 -9.17
N PRO A 327 15.04 14.13 -9.67
CA PRO A 327 16.37 14.00 -9.10
C PRO A 327 16.38 14.42 -7.63
N THR A 328 17.11 13.69 -6.81
CA THR A 328 17.30 14.02 -5.38
C THR A 328 18.75 14.36 -5.08
N THR A 329 19.00 14.95 -3.91
CA THR A 329 20.36 14.86 -3.34
C THR A 329 20.69 13.39 -3.11
N PRO A 330 21.94 12.95 -3.32
CA PRO A 330 22.27 11.55 -3.16
C PRO A 330 21.89 10.97 -1.80
N PHE A 331 21.44 9.72 -1.76
CA PHE A 331 21.01 9.01 -0.56
C PHE A 331 21.39 7.52 -0.62
N ILE A 332 21.59 6.93 0.54
CA ILE A 332 21.79 5.48 0.67
C ILE A 332 20.47 4.84 1.07
N SER A 333 19.92 3.96 0.22
CA SER A 333 18.64 3.29 0.45
C SER A 333 18.77 1.96 1.18
N VAL A 334 19.99 1.53 1.48
CA VAL A 334 20.28 0.26 2.14
C VAL A 334 21.17 0.44 3.35
N PHE A 335 20.88 -0.28 4.42
CA PHE A 335 21.82 -0.40 5.53
C PHE A 335 22.89 -1.45 5.19
N ASP A 336 24.12 -1.24 5.65
CA ASP A 336 25.19 -2.24 5.73
C ASP A 336 25.37 -3.13 4.48
N GLY A 337 25.46 -2.51 3.30
CA GLY A 337 25.73 -3.22 2.04
C GLY A 337 24.54 -4.03 1.50
N GLY A 338 23.31 -3.63 1.83
CA GLY A 338 22.08 -4.28 1.33
C GLY A 338 21.34 -5.10 2.39
N SER A 339 21.92 -5.28 3.58
CA SER A 339 21.40 -6.17 4.60
C SER A 339 20.66 -5.41 5.71
N PHE A 340 19.55 -5.97 6.18
CA PHE A 340 18.88 -5.53 7.40
C PHE A 340 19.43 -6.20 8.67
N SER A 341 20.60 -6.86 8.60
CA SER A 341 21.11 -7.77 9.63
C SER A 341 21.52 -7.13 10.96
N ASN A 342 21.76 -5.81 11.01
CA ASN A 342 22.36 -5.16 12.17
C ASN A 342 21.40 -4.29 12.99
N ARG A 343 20.09 -4.38 12.75
CA ARG A 343 19.14 -3.82 13.72
C ARG A 343 18.89 -4.87 14.80
N PRO A 344 19.34 -4.67 16.05
CA PRO A 344 18.87 -5.51 17.15
C PRO A 344 17.33 -5.40 17.17
N GLN A 345 16.66 -6.55 17.09
CA GLN A 345 15.22 -6.67 17.26
C GLN A 345 14.90 -6.87 18.73
#